data_AF-A0AAW9D0X3-F1
#
_entry.id   AF-A0AAW9D0X3-F1
#
_cell.length_a   1.000
_cell.length_b   1.000
_cell.length_c   1.000
_cell.angle_alpha   90.00
_cell.angle_beta   90.00
_cell.angle_gamma   90.00
#
_symmetry.space_group_name_H-M   'P 1'
#
loop_
_entity.id
_entity.type
_entity.pdbx_description
1 polymer ?
#
loop_
_entity_poly.entity_id
_entity_poly.type
_entity_poly.pdbx_seq_one_letter_code
_entity_poly.pdbx_strand_id
1 'polypeptide(L)'
;MATQLKNVEIEINSRCNRRCTYCPVSILPNPDVPKFMQAAVLDRVIDQLNAIDYAGRLSYHFYNEPLLRKDLEAIVARVRDGVPDVHQVLYTNGDYLTEPRYETLRAAGIEFFVITSHDGKTHPEREYQVVQFSGDLDLTNRGGTMEHIDALSDEVHTSRCFAPSEMLIITVTGDVVLCYEDALRKHVMGSIVTQSIPEIWFGEPLATMRHRLAEGDRSVTSICQQCTNMAHTEPGLSAHSEPFWKTLSVAW
;
A
#
# COMPACT_ATOMS: atom_id res chain seq x y z
N MET A 1 0.58 -12.16 -20.52
CA MET A 1 0.60 -10.68 -20.53
C MET A 1 1.74 -10.26 -19.62
N ALA A 2 2.64 -9.38 -20.07
CA ALA A 2 3.78 -8.97 -19.25
C ALA A 2 3.27 -8.39 -17.92
N THR A 3 3.72 -8.96 -16.80
CA THR A 3 3.34 -8.59 -15.43
C THR A 3 3.83 -7.18 -15.13
N GLN A 4 3.07 -6.17 -15.57
CA GLN A 4 3.36 -4.78 -15.32
C GLN A 4 3.02 -4.46 -13.87
N LEU A 5 4.01 -3.98 -13.12
CA LEU A 5 3.83 -3.44 -11.78
C LEU A 5 2.84 -2.27 -11.85
N LYS A 6 1.72 -2.34 -11.13
CA LYS A 6 0.64 -1.34 -11.18
C LYS A 6 0.65 -0.42 -9.96
N ASN A 7 0.92 -0.98 -8.78
CA ASN A 7 0.87 -0.25 -7.51
C ASN A 7 2.16 -0.44 -6.71
N VAL A 8 2.65 0.64 -6.12
CA VAL A 8 3.77 0.63 -5.18
C VAL A 8 3.31 1.31 -3.89
N GLU A 9 3.47 0.63 -2.77
CA GLU A 9 3.19 1.20 -1.45
C GLU A 9 4.49 1.24 -0.64
N ILE A 10 4.83 2.42 -0.14
CA ILE A 10 6.06 2.66 0.61
C ILE A 10 5.76 3.07 2.05
N GLU A 11 6.30 2.33 3.01
CA GLU A 11 6.19 2.65 4.43
C GLU A 11 7.19 3.77 4.81
N ILE A 12 6.80 5.03 4.67
CA ILE A 12 7.69 6.17 4.98
C ILE A 12 7.96 6.36 6.49
N ASN A 13 7.11 5.79 7.33
CA ASN A 13 7.28 5.74 8.78
C ASN A 13 6.53 4.53 9.35
N SER A 14 6.96 4.02 10.50
CA SER A 14 6.41 2.77 11.08
C SER A 14 5.43 2.99 12.22
N ARG A 15 4.74 4.14 12.25
CA ARG A 15 3.89 4.57 13.37
C ARG A 15 2.56 5.15 12.89
N CYS A 16 1.50 4.87 13.63
CA CYS A 16 0.20 5.52 13.49
C CYS A 16 -0.21 6.13 14.84
N ASN A 17 -0.95 7.23 14.81
CA ASN A 17 -1.52 7.87 16.00
C ASN A 17 -2.86 7.24 16.44
N ARG A 18 -3.40 6.31 15.66
CA ARG A 18 -4.63 5.55 15.97
C ARG A 18 -4.34 4.07 16.22
N ARG A 19 -5.25 3.44 16.96
CA ARG A 19 -5.29 2.00 17.27
C ARG A 19 -6.69 1.46 16.98
N CYS A 20 -7.09 1.49 15.70
CA CYS A 20 -8.41 1.05 15.27
C CYS A 20 -8.58 -0.44 15.58
N THR A 21 -9.75 -0.85 16.09
CA THR A 21 -10.03 -2.24 16.52
C THR A 21 -9.76 -3.25 15.42
N TYR A 22 -9.98 -2.87 14.16
CA TYR A 22 -9.78 -3.68 12.97
C TYR A 22 -8.39 -3.56 12.32
N CYS A 23 -7.42 -2.95 13.00
CA CYS A 23 -6.07 -2.74 12.49
C CYS A 23 -5.02 -3.43 13.39
N PRO A 24 -4.00 -4.11 12.82
CA PRO A 24 -2.93 -4.77 13.57
C PRO A 24 -2.19 -3.86 14.54
N VAL A 25 -2.12 -2.55 14.25
CA VAL A 25 -1.54 -1.53 15.15
C VAL A 25 -2.22 -1.52 16.53
N SER A 26 -3.48 -1.96 16.64
CA SER A 26 -4.18 -2.00 17.93
C SER A 26 -3.71 -3.14 18.85
N ILE A 27 -3.33 -4.30 18.29
CA ILE A 27 -2.98 -5.51 19.05
C ILE A 27 -1.49 -5.85 19.03
N LEU A 28 -0.75 -5.41 18.02
CA LEU A 28 0.68 -5.68 17.90
C LEU A 28 1.53 -4.63 18.65
N PRO A 29 2.70 -5.03 19.16
CA PRO A 29 3.71 -4.06 19.57
C PRO A 29 4.17 -3.23 18.37
N ASN A 30 4.76 -2.06 18.65
CA ASN A 30 5.46 -1.31 17.61
C ASN A 30 6.53 -2.21 16.97
N PRO A 31 6.64 -2.25 15.63
CA PRO A 31 7.65 -3.06 14.98
C PRO A 31 9.05 -2.58 15.36
N ASP A 32 9.97 -3.54 15.49
CA ASP A 32 11.39 -3.33 15.77
C ASP A 32 12.13 -2.93 14.48
N VAL A 33 11.76 -1.77 13.97
CA VAL A 33 12.30 -1.15 12.76
C VAL A 33 12.45 0.35 13.01
N PRO A 34 13.26 1.07 12.20
CA PRO A 34 13.35 2.52 12.29
C PRO A 34 11.98 3.19 12.26
N LYS A 35 11.86 4.30 13.00
CA LYS A 35 10.62 5.09 13.01
C LYS A 35 10.34 5.71 11.64
N PHE A 36 11.37 6.12 10.93
CA PHE A 36 11.30 6.83 9.65
C PHE A 36 12.18 6.14 8.61
N MET A 37 11.72 6.12 7.37
CA MET A 37 12.51 5.66 6.24
C MET A 37 13.74 6.58 6.08
N GLN A 38 14.90 5.98 5.87
CA GLN A 38 16.13 6.76 5.65
C GLN A 38 16.10 7.38 4.24
N ALA A 39 16.67 8.58 4.10
CA ALA A 39 16.73 9.26 2.80
C ALA A 39 17.39 8.37 1.73
N ALA A 40 18.48 7.68 2.05
CA ALA A 40 19.15 6.78 1.10
C ALA A 40 18.26 5.61 0.62
N VAL A 41 17.31 5.14 1.44
CA VAL A 41 16.33 4.12 1.04
C VAL A 41 15.30 4.72 0.10
N LEU A 42 14.78 5.91 0.42
CA LEU A 42 13.87 6.65 -0.48
C LEU A 42 14.51 6.95 -1.83
N ASP A 43 15.78 7.34 -1.85
CA ASP A 43 16.54 7.63 -3.07
C ASP A 43 16.63 6.39 -3.95
N ARG A 44 16.90 5.22 -3.34
CA ARG A 44 16.90 3.94 -4.05
C ARG A 44 15.53 3.58 -4.62
N VAL A 45 14.44 3.86 -3.89
CA VAL A 45 13.09 3.65 -4.42
C VAL A 45 12.87 4.52 -5.66
N ILE A 46 13.16 5.83 -5.56
CA ILE A 46 12.97 6.78 -6.65
C ILE A 46 13.79 6.40 -7.87
N ASP A 47 15.09 6.15 -7.70
CA ASP A 47 16.01 5.79 -8.78
C ASP A 47 15.55 4.52 -9.51
N GLN A 48 15.08 3.50 -8.76
CA GLN A 48 14.67 2.24 -9.35
C GLN A 48 13.30 2.30 -10.03
N LEU A 49 12.36 3.09 -9.50
CA LEU A 49 11.07 3.32 -10.16
C LEU A 49 11.25 4.12 -11.45
N ASN A 50 12.11 5.14 -11.43
CA ASN A 50 12.47 5.88 -12.63
C ASN A 50 13.15 4.99 -13.68
N ALA A 51 14.06 4.10 -13.27
CA ALA A 51 14.77 3.20 -14.17
C ALA A 51 13.87 2.18 -14.90
N ILE A 52 12.64 1.99 -14.45
CA ILE A 52 11.65 1.12 -15.09
C ILE A 52 10.50 1.90 -15.73
N ASP A 53 10.64 3.22 -15.89
CA ASP A 53 9.62 4.12 -16.43
C ASP A 53 8.27 3.92 -15.72
N TYR A 54 8.29 3.86 -14.38
CA TYR A 54 7.12 3.55 -13.59
C TYR A 54 6.04 4.65 -13.71
N ALA A 55 4.88 4.28 -14.24
CA ALA A 55 3.72 5.17 -14.43
C ALA A 55 2.46 4.66 -13.70
N GLY A 56 2.65 3.95 -12.57
CA GLY A 56 1.56 3.42 -11.76
C GLY A 56 1.23 4.27 -10.54
N ARG A 57 0.46 3.71 -9.60
CA ARG A 57 0.14 4.37 -8.32
C ARG A 57 1.28 4.21 -7.31
N LEU A 58 1.70 5.32 -6.72
CA LEU A 58 2.53 5.29 -5.50
C LEU A 58 1.75 5.82 -4.29
N SER A 59 1.80 5.06 -3.18
CA SER A 59 1.20 5.47 -1.91
C SER A 59 2.17 5.32 -0.74
N TYR A 60 1.95 6.09 0.33
CA TYR A 60 2.93 6.29 1.40
C TYR A 60 2.62 5.54 2.71
N HIS A 61 1.91 4.43 2.61
CA HIS A 61 1.41 3.72 3.78
C HIS A 61 1.71 2.22 3.75
N PHE A 62 1.62 1.62 4.93
CA PHE A 62 1.53 0.19 5.17
C PHE A 62 0.64 -0.05 6.41
N TYR A 63 1.19 0.18 7.61
CA TYR A 63 0.44 0.23 8.87
C TYR A 63 0.84 1.47 9.68
N ASN A 64 0.76 2.64 9.05
CA ASN A 64 1.22 3.93 9.57
C ASN A 64 0.25 5.06 9.23
N GLU A 65 0.47 6.23 9.84
CA GLU A 65 -0.14 7.49 9.43
C GLU A 65 0.91 8.37 8.73
N PRO A 66 0.82 8.58 7.41
CA PRO A 66 1.79 9.39 6.66
C PRO A 66 1.90 10.82 7.16
N LEU A 67 0.79 11.44 7.59
CA LEU A 67 0.78 12.84 8.05
C LEU A 67 1.53 13.05 9.37
N LEU A 68 2.04 12.00 10.03
CA LEU A 68 2.98 12.13 11.15
C LEU A 68 4.38 12.60 10.70
N ARG A 69 4.72 12.48 9.41
CA ARG A 69 5.96 13.02 8.83
C ARG A 69 5.82 14.52 8.59
N LYS A 70 6.63 15.32 9.28
CA LYS A 70 6.66 16.79 9.12
C LYS A 70 7.29 17.25 7.81
N ASP A 71 8.00 16.35 7.15
CA ASP A 71 8.73 16.53 5.90
C ASP A 71 8.04 15.76 4.75
N LEU A 72 6.75 15.42 4.89
CA LEU A 72 6.00 14.68 3.87
C LEU A 72 5.97 15.42 2.53
N GLU A 73 5.75 16.73 2.54
CA GLU A 73 5.76 17.57 1.34
C GLU A 73 7.08 17.47 0.58
N ALA A 74 8.21 17.40 1.30
CA ALA A 74 9.53 17.21 0.70
C ALA A 74 9.68 15.79 0.11
N ILE A 75 9.16 14.76 0.78
CA ILE A 75 9.16 13.39 0.25
C ILE A 75 8.37 13.30 -1.06
N VAL A 76 7.14 13.85 -1.06
CA VAL A 76 6.24 13.86 -2.23
C VAL A 76 6.90 14.60 -3.39
N ALA A 77 7.46 15.80 -3.15
CA ALA A 77 8.15 16.55 -4.18
C ALA A 77 9.32 15.78 -4.79
N ARG A 78 10.11 15.06 -3.97
CA ARG A 78 11.21 14.22 -4.47
C ARG A 78 10.73 13.07 -5.35
N VAL A 79 9.62 12.43 -4.98
CA VAL A 79 9.01 11.36 -5.80
C VAL A 79 8.52 11.93 -7.13
N ARG A 80 7.77 13.03 -7.11
CA ARG A 80 7.31 13.72 -8.32
C ARG A 80 8.47 14.08 -9.26
N ASP A 81 9.54 14.66 -8.71
CA ASP A 81 10.66 15.14 -9.51
C ASP A 81 11.51 13.98 -10.07
N GLY A 82 11.57 12.86 -9.34
CA GLY A 82 12.37 11.70 -9.72
C GLY A 82 11.63 10.64 -10.55
N VAL A 83 10.29 10.58 -10.48
CA VAL A 83 9.45 9.63 -11.22
C VAL A 83 8.27 10.40 -11.83
N PRO A 84 8.47 11.14 -12.95
CA PRO A 84 7.51 12.16 -13.40
C PRO A 84 6.10 11.66 -13.75
N ASP A 85 5.97 10.41 -14.21
CA ASP A 85 4.69 9.82 -14.64
C ASP A 85 3.96 9.06 -13.51
N VAL A 86 4.44 9.15 -12.26
CA VAL A 86 3.86 8.44 -11.13
C VAL A 86 2.61 9.11 -10.57
N HIS A 87 1.55 8.33 -10.37
CA HIS A 87 0.31 8.80 -9.76
C HIS A 87 0.37 8.68 -8.24
N GLN A 88 0.60 9.80 -7.54
CA GLN A 88 0.78 9.79 -6.08
C GLN A 88 -0.55 9.92 -5.35
N VAL A 89 -0.93 8.88 -4.61
CA VAL A 89 -2.21 8.83 -3.86
C VAL A 89 -1.94 8.69 -2.37
N LEU A 90 -2.50 9.60 -1.57
CA LEU A 90 -2.31 9.63 -0.12
C LEU A 90 -3.49 9.01 0.62
N TYR A 91 -3.26 7.85 1.24
CA TYR A 91 -4.19 7.26 2.21
C TYR A 91 -3.84 7.79 3.61
N THR A 92 -4.84 8.29 4.35
CA THR A 92 -4.63 8.92 5.66
C THR A 92 -5.88 8.81 6.55
N ASN A 93 -5.69 8.78 7.87
CA ASN A 93 -6.79 8.94 8.83
C ASN A 93 -7.32 10.38 8.92
N GLY A 94 -6.64 11.35 8.30
CA GLY A 94 -7.07 12.74 8.22
C GLY A 94 -6.92 13.59 9.49
N ASP A 95 -6.47 13.02 10.63
CA ASP A 95 -6.39 13.75 11.91
C ASP A 95 -5.50 14.99 11.86
N TYR A 96 -4.50 14.96 10.98
CA TYR A 96 -3.54 16.05 10.79
C TYR A 96 -3.67 16.74 9.42
N LEU A 97 -4.77 16.50 8.68
CA LEU A 97 -5.00 17.07 7.36
C LEU A 97 -5.77 18.39 7.47
N THR A 98 -5.05 19.48 7.72
CA THR A 98 -5.61 20.83 7.70
C THR A 98 -5.74 21.34 6.26
N GLU A 99 -6.55 22.39 6.03
CA GLU A 99 -6.68 23.01 4.70
C GLU A 99 -5.32 23.45 4.13
N PRO A 100 -4.45 24.17 4.87
CA PRO A 100 -3.14 24.53 4.35
C PRO A 100 -2.30 23.31 3.99
N ARG A 101 -2.42 22.21 4.75
CA ARG A 101 -1.63 21.01 4.52
C ARG A 101 -2.11 20.22 3.31
N TYR A 102 -3.42 20.17 3.08
CA TYR A 102 -4.00 19.63 1.85
C TYR A 102 -3.43 20.37 0.64
N GLU A 103 -3.48 21.70 0.64
CA GLU A 103 -2.97 22.54 -0.46
C GLU A 103 -1.46 22.36 -0.70
N THR A 104 -0.65 22.31 0.36
CA THR A 104 0.81 22.11 0.21
C THR A 104 1.14 20.72 -0.30
N LEU A 105 0.39 19.69 0.09
CA LEU A 105 0.57 18.32 -0.41
C LEU A 105 0.11 18.18 -1.87
N ARG A 106 -1.00 18.83 -2.26
CA ARG A 106 -1.41 18.96 -3.67
C ARG A 106 -0.31 19.60 -4.50
N ALA A 107 0.21 20.74 -4.06
CA ALA A 107 1.29 21.45 -4.75
C ALA A 107 2.60 20.64 -4.79
N ALA A 108 2.87 19.82 -3.77
CA ALA A 108 4.04 18.94 -3.74
C ALA A 108 3.94 17.76 -4.72
N GLY A 109 2.73 17.31 -5.09
CA GLY A 109 2.54 16.25 -6.07
C GLY A 109 1.51 15.18 -5.71
N ILE A 110 0.82 15.26 -4.56
CA ILE A 110 -0.28 14.34 -4.28
C ILE A 110 -1.43 14.62 -5.25
N GLU A 111 -1.80 13.62 -6.04
CA GLU A 111 -2.86 13.68 -7.04
C GLU A 111 -4.24 13.40 -6.46
N PHE A 112 -4.33 12.59 -5.42
CA PHE A 112 -5.60 12.23 -4.79
C PHE A 112 -5.45 11.86 -3.31
N PHE A 113 -6.46 12.16 -2.51
CA PHE A 113 -6.51 11.82 -1.08
C PHE A 113 -7.61 10.80 -0.80
N VAL A 114 -7.24 9.71 -0.13
CA VAL A 114 -8.19 8.74 0.43
C VAL A 114 -8.19 8.92 1.95
N ILE A 115 -9.25 9.55 2.46
CA ILE A 115 -9.38 9.85 3.88
C ILE A 115 -10.32 8.84 4.51
N THR A 116 -9.83 8.10 5.51
CA THR A 116 -10.70 7.22 6.31
C THR A 116 -11.05 7.88 7.64
N SER A 117 -12.31 8.27 7.80
CA SER A 117 -12.85 8.77 9.06
C SER A 117 -13.16 7.60 9.99
N HIS A 118 -12.32 7.45 11.01
CA HIS A 118 -12.42 6.35 11.98
C HIS A 118 -13.34 6.65 13.17
N ASP A 119 -13.62 7.93 13.44
CA ASP A 119 -14.42 8.40 14.57
C ASP A 119 -15.74 9.08 14.12
N GLY A 120 -16.09 8.95 12.84
CA GLY A 120 -17.30 9.53 12.27
C GLY A 120 -17.23 11.04 12.06
N LYS A 121 -16.06 11.66 12.24
CA LYS A 121 -15.89 13.09 11.90
C LYS A 121 -16.06 13.31 10.41
N THR A 122 -16.79 14.37 10.07
CA THR A 122 -16.89 14.88 8.71
C THR A 122 -15.62 15.62 8.31
N HIS A 123 -15.23 15.51 7.05
CA HIS A 123 -14.15 16.28 6.45
C HIS A 123 -14.72 17.24 5.40
N PRO A 124 -14.07 18.39 5.13
CA PRO A 124 -14.49 19.29 4.06
C PRO A 124 -14.55 18.56 2.72
N GLU A 125 -15.57 18.80 1.89
CA GLU A 125 -15.65 18.23 0.54
C GLU A 125 -14.62 18.89 -0.39
N ARG A 126 -13.88 18.08 -1.15
CA ARG A 126 -12.90 18.56 -2.15
C ARG A 126 -12.94 17.66 -3.38
N GLU A 127 -12.54 18.21 -4.53
CA GLU A 127 -12.58 17.50 -5.82
C GLU A 127 -11.64 16.29 -5.88
N TYR A 128 -10.42 16.44 -5.34
CA TYR A 128 -9.36 15.43 -5.42
C TYR A 128 -9.24 14.61 -4.14
N GLN A 129 -10.39 14.26 -3.55
CA GLN A 129 -10.43 13.39 -2.40
C GLN A 129 -11.66 12.49 -2.39
N VAL A 130 -11.57 11.43 -1.59
CA VAL A 130 -12.73 10.68 -1.10
C VAL A 130 -12.65 10.58 0.41
N VAL A 131 -13.80 10.68 1.07
CA VAL A 131 -13.93 10.42 2.51
C VAL A 131 -14.72 9.14 2.67
N GLN A 132 -14.09 8.14 3.27
CA GLN A 132 -14.70 6.85 3.60
C GLN A 132 -14.89 6.79 5.11
N PHE A 133 -15.92 6.10 5.58
CA PHE A 133 -16.14 5.88 7.00
C PHE A 133 -15.76 4.45 7.36
N SER A 134 -15.25 4.24 8.57
CA SER A 134 -14.84 2.93 9.06
C SER A 134 -15.93 1.85 8.97
N GLY A 135 -17.20 2.24 9.07
CA GLY A 135 -18.36 1.35 8.94
C GLY A 135 -18.67 0.90 7.52
N ASP A 136 -18.12 1.58 6.50
CA ASP A 136 -18.35 1.29 5.08
C ASP A 136 -17.19 0.51 4.45
N LEU A 137 -16.16 0.17 5.23
CA LEU A 137 -14.99 -0.56 4.74
C LEU A 137 -15.29 -2.06 4.66
N ASP A 138 -14.92 -2.67 3.55
CA ASP A 138 -14.76 -4.12 3.45
C ASP A 138 -13.53 -4.53 4.26
N LEU A 139 -13.74 -4.86 5.53
CA LEU A 139 -12.67 -5.22 6.45
C LEU A 139 -12.09 -6.60 6.08
N THR A 140 -10.77 -6.71 6.12
CA THR A 140 -10.07 -7.99 6.00
C THR A 140 -9.44 -8.35 7.33
N ASN A 141 -9.18 -9.64 7.53
CA ASN A 141 -8.55 -10.11 8.76
C ASN A 141 -7.02 -9.95 8.78
N ARG A 142 -6.45 -9.23 7.79
CA ARG A 142 -5.01 -8.94 7.68
C ARG A 142 -4.15 -10.21 7.73
N GLY A 143 -4.49 -11.17 6.87
CA GLY A 143 -3.76 -12.45 6.77
C GLY A 143 -3.83 -13.29 8.05
N GLY A 144 -4.96 -13.23 8.76
CA GLY A 144 -5.17 -13.90 10.05
C GLY A 144 -4.70 -13.13 11.29
N THR A 145 -4.12 -11.94 11.14
CA THR A 145 -3.67 -11.14 12.29
C THR A 145 -4.85 -10.63 13.13
N MET A 146 -5.96 -10.27 12.48
CA MET A 146 -7.16 -9.77 13.13
C MET A 146 -8.18 -10.90 13.28
N GLU A 147 -7.94 -11.82 14.23
CA GLU A 147 -8.75 -13.04 14.43
C GLU A 147 -10.26 -12.81 14.65
N HIS A 148 -10.66 -11.59 15.03
CA HIS A 148 -12.05 -11.22 15.29
C HIS A 148 -12.79 -10.65 14.06
N ILE A 149 -12.08 -10.41 12.95
CA ILE A 149 -12.67 -9.95 11.69
C ILE A 149 -12.87 -11.18 10.81
N ASP A 150 -14.12 -11.42 10.40
CA ASP A 150 -14.57 -12.46 9.48
C ASP A 150 -14.04 -13.88 9.71
N ALA A 151 -14.96 -14.83 9.81
CA ALA A 151 -14.57 -16.24 9.78
C ALA A 151 -14.01 -16.59 8.39
N LEU A 152 -12.99 -17.45 8.36
CA LEU A 152 -12.47 -18.01 7.11
C LEU A 152 -13.63 -18.61 6.31
N SER A 153 -13.75 -18.25 5.03
CA SER A 153 -14.67 -18.89 4.11
C SER A 153 -13.91 -19.76 3.11
N ASP A 154 -14.44 -20.96 2.83
CA ASP A 154 -13.86 -21.87 1.84
C ASP A 154 -13.79 -21.23 0.43
N GLU A 155 -14.67 -20.26 0.17
CA GLU A 155 -14.70 -19.47 -1.06
C GLU A 155 -13.41 -18.65 -1.24
N VAL A 156 -12.90 -18.03 -0.18
CA VAL A 156 -11.66 -17.24 -0.28
C VAL A 156 -10.47 -18.14 -0.61
N HIS A 157 -10.39 -19.32 -0.01
CA HIS A 157 -9.23 -20.21 -0.13
C HIS A 157 -9.16 -20.97 -1.47
N THR A 158 -10.26 -20.97 -2.22
CA THR A 158 -10.32 -21.47 -3.60
C THR A 158 -10.24 -20.33 -4.62
N SER A 159 -10.21 -19.07 -4.16
CA SER A 159 -10.12 -17.90 -5.01
C SER A 159 -8.68 -17.54 -5.38
N ARG A 160 -8.52 -17.04 -6.60
CA ARG A 160 -7.27 -16.45 -7.08
C ARG A 160 -6.92 -15.19 -6.31
N CYS A 161 -5.64 -14.82 -6.31
CA CYS A 161 -5.16 -13.56 -5.75
C CYS A 161 -4.09 -12.95 -6.65
N PHE A 162 -4.37 -11.75 -7.16
CA PHE A 162 -3.50 -10.97 -8.03
C PHE A 162 -2.78 -9.83 -7.31
N ALA A 163 -2.93 -9.68 -5.98
CA ALA A 163 -2.19 -8.67 -5.21
C ALA A 163 -0.66 -8.73 -5.47
N PRO A 164 0.03 -9.87 -5.32
CA PRO A 164 1.47 -9.96 -5.65
C PRO A 164 1.75 -9.99 -7.17
N SER A 165 0.72 -10.01 -8.01
CA SER A 165 0.84 -9.84 -9.47
C SER A 165 0.93 -8.38 -9.88
N GLU A 166 0.47 -7.46 -9.03
CA GLU A 166 0.21 -6.08 -9.44
C GLU A 166 0.77 -5.05 -8.44
N MET A 167 1.11 -5.48 -7.23
CA MET A 167 1.50 -4.58 -6.13
C MET A 167 2.89 -4.94 -5.59
N LEU A 168 3.67 -3.91 -5.25
CA LEU A 168 4.93 -4.02 -4.54
C LEU A 168 4.86 -3.23 -3.24
N ILE A 169 5.14 -3.87 -2.11
CA ILE A 169 5.09 -3.24 -0.78
C ILE A 169 6.51 -3.12 -0.25
N ILE A 170 6.98 -1.88 -0.07
CA ILE A 170 8.33 -1.57 0.39
C ILE A 170 8.23 -1.04 1.82
N THR A 171 8.86 -1.75 2.76
CA THR A 171 8.85 -1.38 4.18
C THR A 171 9.78 -0.18 4.45
N VAL A 172 9.75 0.32 5.70
CA VAL A 172 10.58 1.44 6.14
C VAL A 172 12.10 1.17 6.03
N THR A 173 12.50 -0.10 5.99
CA THR A 173 13.89 -0.56 5.84
C THR A 173 14.29 -0.78 4.38
N GLY A 174 13.34 -0.74 3.44
CA GLY A 174 13.56 -1.07 2.03
C GLY A 174 13.34 -2.55 1.71
N ASP A 175 12.88 -3.36 2.66
CA ASP A 175 12.50 -4.74 2.38
C ASP A 175 11.20 -4.77 1.58
N VAL A 176 11.11 -5.68 0.62
CA VAL A 176 9.89 -5.95 -0.13
C VAL A 176 9.18 -7.12 0.54
N VAL A 177 7.94 -6.93 0.98
CA VAL A 177 7.11 -8.01 1.55
C VAL A 177 6.08 -8.50 0.55
N LEU A 178 5.57 -9.72 0.76
CA LEU A 178 4.66 -10.39 -0.17
C LEU A 178 3.39 -9.59 -0.49
N CYS A 179 2.77 -8.96 0.52
CA CYS A 179 1.47 -8.31 0.38
C CYS A 179 1.26 -7.30 1.52
N TYR A 180 0.36 -6.34 1.31
CA TYR A 180 -0.01 -5.34 2.32
C TYR A 180 -0.71 -5.97 3.55
N GLU A 181 -1.15 -7.23 3.46
CA GLU A 181 -1.69 -7.98 4.60
C GLU A 181 -0.61 -8.52 5.55
N ASP A 182 0.67 -8.51 5.16
CA ASP A 182 1.78 -9.05 5.98
C ASP A 182 2.25 -8.08 7.08
N ALA A 183 1.36 -7.66 7.98
CA ALA A 183 1.63 -6.65 9.01
C ALA A 183 2.88 -6.92 9.88
N LEU A 184 3.25 -8.19 10.02
CA LEU A 184 4.42 -8.66 10.77
C LEU A 184 5.72 -8.66 9.96
N ARG A 185 5.69 -8.35 8.66
CA ARG A 185 6.84 -8.31 7.73
C ARG A 185 7.61 -9.65 7.70
N LYS A 186 6.90 -10.78 7.74
CA LYS A 186 7.52 -12.11 7.85
C LYS A 186 7.86 -12.72 6.50
N HIS A 187 7.23 -12.27 5.43
CA HIS A 187 7.31 -12.85 4.10
C HIS A 187 8.08 -11.89 3.18
N VAL A 188 9.39 -11.74 3.45
CA VAL A 188 10.30 -10.88 2.68
C VAL A 188 10.67 -11.54 1.35
N MET A 189 10.44 -10.83 0.26
CA MET A 189 10.64 -11.26 -1.13
C MET A 189 11.94 -10.73 -1.75
N GLY A 190 12.56 -9.74 -1.11
CA GLY A 190 13.81 -9.10 -1.53
C GLY A 190 14.02 -7.78 -0.80
N SER A 191 15.06 -7.04 -1.16
CA SER A 191 15.32 -5.70 -0.60
C SER A 191 15.80 -4.74 -1.68
N ILE A 192 15.16 -3.58 -1.78
CA ILE A 192 15.55 -2.53 -2.75
C ILE A 192 16.91 -1.91 -2.41
N VAL A 193 17.42 -2.16 -1.21
CA VAL A 193 18.76 -1.74 -0.80
C VAL A 193 19.86 -2.56 -1.49
N THR A 194 19.60 -3.85 -1.75
CA THR A 194 20.58 -4.78 -2.29
C THR A 194 20.26 -5.27 -3.70
N GLN A 195 19.02 -5.12 -4.16
CA GLN A 195 18.52 -5.61 -5.43
C GLN A 195 17.77 -4.49 -6.17
N SER A 196 17.71 -4.61 -7.50
CA SER A 196 16.84 -3.80 -8.35
C SER A 196 15.40 -4.32 -8.31
N ILE A 197 14.41 -3.44 -8.56
CA ILE A 197 12.99 -3.83 -8.67
C ILE A 197 12.80 -4.98 -9.66
N PRO A 198 13.40 -5.00 -10.87
CA PRO A 198 13.30 -6.15 -11.77
C PRO A 198 13.83 -7.46 -11.17
N GLU A 199 14.96 -7.43 -10.44
CA GLU A 199 15.51 -8.62 -9.78
C GLU A 199 14.57 -9.16 -8.70
N ILE A 200 13.87 -8.29 -7.97
CA ILE A 200 12.88 -8.70 -6.97
C ILE A 200 11.59 -9.16 -7.66
N TRP A 201 11.11 -8.40 -8.63
CA TRP A 201 9.80 -8.58 -9.28
C TRP A 201 9.71 -9.83 -10.15
N PHE A 202 10.79 -10.15 -10.85
CA PHE A 202 10.92 -11.35 -11.69
C PHE A 202 11.73 -12.46 -11.02
N GLY A 203 12.32 -12.18 -9.84
CA GLY A 203 13.04 -13.17 -9.05
C GLY A 203 12.14 -14.28 -8.53
N GLU A 204 12.76 -15.44 -8.30
CA GLU A 204 12.07 -16.68 -7.91
C GLU A 204 11.13 -16.51 -6.70
N PRO A 205 11.50 -15.81 -5.59
CA PRO A 205 10.63 -15.72 -4.42
C PRO A 205 9.25 -15.12 -4.75
N LEU A 206 9.22 -13.97 -5.43
CA LEU A 206 7.96 -13.29 -5.75
C LEU A 206 7.27 -13.91 -6.98
N ALA A 207 8.03 -14.35 -7.99
CA ALA A 207 7.46 -14.98 -9.18
C ALA A 207 6.74 -16.29 -8.85
N THR A 208 7.29 -17.11 -7.95
CA THR A 208 6.67 -18.35 -7.47
C THR A 208 5.36 -18.06 -6.73
N MET A 209 5.36 -17.08 -5.82
CA MET A 209 4.15 -16.69 -5.07
C MET A 209 3.06 -16.16 -6.01
N ARG A 210 3.45 -15.31 -6.96
CA ARG A 210 2.56 -14.74 -7.97
C ARG A 210 1.86 -15.83 -8.79
N HIS A 211 2.63 -16.80 -9.30
CA HIS A 211 2.10 -17.87 -10.13
C HIS A 211 1.09 -18.71 -9.35
N ARG A 212 1.46 -19.20 -8.16
CA ARG A 212 0.59 -20.05 -7.35
C ARG A 212 -0.68 -19.33 -6.90
N LEU A 213 -0.57 -18.08 -6.45
CA LEU A 213 -1.73 -17.31 -6.02
C LEU A 213 -2.66 -16.93 -7.19
N ALA A 214 -2.14 -16.69 -8.40
CA ALA A 214 -2.95 -16.49 -9.59
C ALA A 214 -3.70 -17.76 -10.03
N GLU A 215 -3.22 -18.94 -9.64
CA GLU A 215 -3.90 -20.23 -9.84
C GLU A 215 -4.89 -20.58 -8.71
N GLY A 216 -5.00 -19.74 -7.68
CA GLY A 216 -5.89 -19.96 -6.53
C GLY A 216 -5.26 -20.81 -5.42
N ASP A 217 -3.97 -21.11 -5.50
CA ASP A 217 -3.26 -21.81 -4.44
C ASP A 217 -2.88 -20.85 -3.31
N ARG A 218 -3.82 -20.66 -2.37
CA ARG A 218 -3.60 -19.90 -1.14
C ARG A 218 -2.88 -20.69 -0.05
N SER A 219 -2.50 -21.94 -0.31
CA SER A 219 -1.75 -22.77 0.64
C SER A 219 -0.27 -22.39 0.75
N VAL A 220 0.20 -21.45 -0.07
CA VAL A 220 1.61 -21.04 -0.22
C VAL A 220 2.28 -20.53 1.05
N THR A 221 1.54 -19.82 1.91
CA THR A 221 2.07 -19.20 3.14
C THR A 221 1.00 -19.17 4.22
N SER A 222 1.40 -19.02 5.48
CA SER A 222 0.46 -18.96 6.60
C SER A 222 -0.47 -17.74 6.53
N ILE A 223 -0.02 -16.62 5.98
CA ILE A 223 -0.89 -15.43 5.83
C ILE A 223 -1.91 -15.64 4.72
N CYS A 224 -1.55 -16.29 3.61
CA CYS A 224 -2.49 -16.58 2.52
C CYS A 224 -3.53 -17.63 2.94
N GLN A 225 -3.11 -18.64 3.70
CA GLN A 225 -3.98 -19.68 4.27
C GLN A 225 -5.01 -19.17 5.27
N GLN A 226 -4.82 -17.96 5.81
CA GLN A 226 -5.72 -17.35 6.77
C GLN A 226 -6.36 -16.07 6.22
N CYS A 227 -6.05 -15.66 5.00
CA CYS A 227 -6.48 -14.38 4.47
C CYS A 227 -7.95 -14.43 4.05
N THR A 228 -8.74 -13.44 4.47
CA THR A 228 -10.15 -13.24 4.02
C THR A 228 -10.29 -12.27 2.85
N ASN A 229 -9.19 -11.73 2.33
CA ASN A 229 -9.24 -10.68 1.30
C ASN A 229 -9.63 -11.21 -0.09
N MET A 230 -10.67 -10.60 -0.66
CA MET A 230 -11.25 -10.89 -1.98
C MET A 230 -11.13 -9.74 -2.98
N ALA A 231 -10.46 -8.64 -2.64
CA ALA A 231 -10.36 -7.44 -3.49
C ALA A 231 -9.52 -7.64 -4.76
N HIS A 232 -8.79 -8.76 -4.88
CA HIS A 232 -7.82 -9.02 -5.95
C HIS A 232 -8.02 -10.38 -6.64
N THR A 233 -9.27 -10.81 -6.84
CA THR A 233 -9.59 -12.13 -7.40
C THR A 233 -9.47 -12.22 -8.92
N GLU A 234 -9.33 -11.09 -9.61
CA GLU A 234 -9.13 -11.00 -11.06
C GLU A 234 -7.99 -10.03 -11.42
N PRO A 235 -7.31 -10.23 -12.57
CA PRO A 235 -6.32 -9.28 -13.06
C PRO A 235 -6.94 -7.89 -13.28
N GLY A 236 -6.20 -6.86 -12.92
CA GLY A 236 -6.56 -5.45 -13.06
C GLY A 236 -7.33 -4.89 -11.86
N LEU A 237 -7.86 -5.72 -10.96
CA LEU A 237 -8.68 -5.21 -9.85
C LEU A 237 -7.90 -4.31 -8.89
N SER A 238 -6.59 -4.52 -8.70
CA SER A 238 -5.80 -3.61 -7.86
C SER A 238 -5.59 -2.22 -8.50
N ALA A 239 -5.81 -2.09 -9.81
CA ALA A 239 -5.59 -0.85 -10.56
C ALA A 239 -6.90 -0.18 -11.00
N HIS A 240 -8.00 -0.92 -11.20
CA HIS A 240 -9.22 -0.37 -11.83
C HIS A 240 -10.40 -0.20 -10.87
N SER A 241 -10.38 -0.85 -9.71
CA SER A 241 -11.50 -0.80 -8.77
C SER A 241 -11.58 0.53 -8.01
N GLU A 242 -10.48 1.26 -7.94
CA GLU A 242 -10.40 2.48 -7.16
C GLU A 242 -11.10 3.66 -7.86
N PRO A 243 -12.01 4.38 -7.17
CA PRO A 243 -12.87 5.38 -7.79
C PRO A 243 -12.10 6.60 -8.32
N PHE A 244 -10.91 6.88 -7.77
CA PHE A 244 -10.14 8.07 -8.11
C PHE A 244 -9.54 8.04 -9.52
N TRP A 245 -9.37 6.88 -10.16
CA TRP A 245 -8.87 6.82 -11.54
C TRP A 245 -9.78 7.51 -12.54
N LYS A 246 -11.08 7.52 -12.28
CA LYS A 246 -12.04 8.30 -13.06
C LYS A 246 -11.79 9.80 -12.90
N THR A 247 -11.53 10.25 -11.67
CA THR A 247 -11.20 11.65 -11.38
C THR A 247 -9.87 12.07 -12.01
N LEU A 248 -8.87 11.19 -11.98
CA LEU A 248 -7.54 11.44 -12.55
C LEU A 248 -7.50 11.32 -14.09
N SER A 249 -8.58 10.84 -14.72
CA SER A 249 -8.67 10.64 -16.18
C SER A 249 -7.54 9.76 -16.76
N VAL A 250 -7.07 8.79 -15.99
CA VAL A 250 -5.99 7.87 -16.40
C VAL A 250 -6.58 6.76 -17.28
N ALA A 251 -6.05 6.62 -18.51
CA ALA A 251 -6.38 5.52 -19.40
C ALA A 251 -5.43 4.34 -19.13
N TRP A 252 -6.01 3.16 -18.85
CA TRP A 252 -5.28 1.94 -18.50
C TRP A 252 -5.03 1.02 -19.69
#